data_AF-A0AAD5YDD7-F1
#
_entry.id   AF-A0AAD5YDD7-F1
#
_cell.length_a   1.000
_cell.length_b   1.000
_cell.length_c   1.000
_cell.angle_alpha   90.00
_cell.angle_beta   90.00
_cell.angle_gamma   90.00
#
_symmetry.space_group_name_H-M   'P 1'
#
loop_
_entity.id
_entity.type
_entity.pdbx_description
1 polymer ?
#
loop_
_entity_poly.entity_id
_entity_poly.type
_entity_poly.pdbx_seq_one_letter_code
_entity_poly.pdbx_strand_id
1 'polypeptide(L)'
;MFLNPGDRVGYKYPQDGLLQASGVVQSHLIYNPTNIDANGEKCLLVVKNGLATGTTIGCASGMESFTRVYTGRDHKKTSIELAVLPYGRRTGPFSAPGDSGSIVLTLDGGSLRMITGGAGNTYGTDVTYLTPYWYIEEEIKKVLPDCDLYEVVE
;
A
#
# COMPACT_ATOMS: atom_id res chain seq x y z
N MET A 1 -3.75 8.40 15.40
CA MET A 1 -3.25 9.35 14.37
C MET A 1 -4.46 9.99 13.71
N PHE A 2 -4.46 11.30 13.44
CA PHE A 2 -5.59 11.95 12.77
C PHE A 2 -5.16 12.48 11.41
N LEU A 3 -5.99 12.24 10.38
CA LEU A 3 -5.80 12.80 9.04
C LEU A 3 -5.82 14.32 9.06
N ASN A 4 -5.17 14.93 8.05
CA ASN A 4 -5.28 16.34 7.75
C ASN A 4 -6.76 16.74 7.62
N PRO A 5 -7.22 17.86 8.22
CA PRO A 5 -8.60 18.32 8.09
C PRO A 5 -9.12 18.40 6.65
N GLY A 6 -8.26 18.71 5.67
CA GLY A 6 -8.63 18.74 4.24
C GLY A 6 -9.08 17.39 3.69
N ASP A 7 -8.50 16.30 4.17
CA ASP A 7 -8.85 14.94 3.75
C ASP A 7 -10.01 14.33 4.55
N ARG A 8 -10.36 14.91 5.69
CA ARG A 8 -11.51 14.48 6.49
C ARG A 8 -12.85 14.77 5.81
N VAL A 9 -12.87 15.69 4.85
CA VAL A 9 -14.12 16.10 4.17
C VAL A 9 -14.66 14.96 3.30
N GLY A 10 -13.79 14.10 2.74
CA GLY A 10 -14.17 12.94 1.94
C GLY A 10 -14.07 11.60 2.70
N TYR A 11 -13.20 11.50 3.70
CA TYR A 11 -12.98 10.26 4.44
C TYR A 11 -13.95 10.12 5.63
N LYS A 12 -14.71 9.03 5.66
CA LYS A 12 -15.47 8.59 6.83
C LYS A 12 -14.82 7.35 7.42
N TYR A 13 -14.44 7.43 8.69
CA TYR A 13 -13.98 6.26 9.42
C TYR A 13 -15.14 5.25 9.55
N PRO A 14 -14.94 3.96 9.24
CA PRO A 14 -15.97 2.93 9.38
C PRO A 14 -16.49 2.86 10.82
N GLN A 15 -17.80 2.66 11.00
CA GLN A 15 -18.41 2.65 12.36
C GLN A 15 -17.95 1.47 13.20
N ASP A 16 -17.71 0.33 12.57
CA ASP A 16 -17.16 -0.90 13.15
C ASP A 16 -15.62 -0.88 13.24
N GLY A 17 -14.98 0.14 12.68
CA GLY A 17 -13.53 0.26 12.59
C GLY A 17 -12.88 -0.67 11.54
N LEU A 18 -13.67 -1.32 10.68
CA LEU A 18 -13.19 -2.24 9.66
C LEU A 18 -13.23 -1.59 8.28
N LEU A 19 -12.07 -1.48 7.63
CA LEU A 19 -11.97 -1.01 6.25
C LEU A 19 -12.02 -2.21 5.29
N GLN A 20 -13.13 -2.36 4.58
CA GLN A 20 -13.32 -3.43 3.61
C GLN A 20 -12.45 -3.22 2.37
N ALA A 21 -11.76 -4.28 1.92
CA ALA A 21 -11.11 -4.28 0.62
C ALA A 21 -12.14 -4.46 -0.50
N SER A 22 -12.12 -3.60 -1.54
CA SER A 22 -13.23 -3.49 -2.50
C SER A 22 -12.86 -3.69 -3.97
N GLY A 23 -11.66 -4.22 -4.26
CA GLY A 23 -11.16 -4.37 -5.63
C GLY A 23 -9.74 -3.84 -5.81
N VAL A 24 -9.26 -3.83 -7.05
CA VAL A 24 -7.94 -3.30 -7.44
C VAL A 24 -8.02 -1.80 -7.71
N VAL A 25 -7.06 -1.04 -7.21
CA VAL A 25 -6.90 0.38 -7.56
C VAL A 25 -6.46 0.53 -9.01
N GLN A 26 -7.14 1.38 -9.77
CA GLN A 26 -6.78 1.70 -11.15
C GLN A 26 -5.51 2.58 -11.20
N SER A 27 -4.60 2.28 -12.11
CA SER A 27 -3.28 2.94 -12.19
C SER A 27 -3.35 4.46 -12.30
N HIS A 28 -4.36 5.02 -12.98
CA HIS A 28 -4.51 6.47 -13.14
C HIS A 28 -4.72 7.22 -11.82
N LEU A 29 -5.29 6.56 -10.79
CA LEU A 29 -5.48 7.14 -9.46
C LEU A 29 -4.17 7.24 -8.68
N ILE A 30 -3.17 6.41 -9.03
CA ILE A 30 -1.84 6.42 -8.41
C ILE A 30 -1.05 7.67 -8.84
N TYR A 31 -1.21 8.08 -10.10
CA TYR A 31 -0.47 9.21 -10.68
C TYR A 31 -1.13 10.57 -10.45
N ASN A 32 -2.39 10.60 -10.03
CA ASN A 32 -3.13 11.84 -9.77
C ASN A 32 -3.77 11.85 -8.37
N PRO A 33 -2.94 11.87 -7.30
CA PRO A 33 -3.45 11.85 -5.94
C PRO A 33 -4.29 13.09 -5.61
N THR A 34 -5.40 12.85 -4.93
CA THR A 34 -6.30 13.91 -4.42
C THR A 34 -6.12 14.17 -2.93
N ASN A 35 -5.43 13.28 -2.19
CA ASN A 35 -5.23 13.43 -0.75
C ASN A 35 -4.11 14.43 -0.42
N ILE A 36 -4.10 14.90 0.82
CA ILE A 36 -3.20 15.90 1.36
C ILE A 36 -2.54 15.37 2.65
N ASP A 37 -1.21 15.30 2.66
CA ASP A 37 -0.45 14.78 3.80
C ASP A 37 -0.49 15.71 5.03
N ALA A 38 0.24 15.32 6.08
CA ALA A 38 0.36 16.13 7.31
C ALA A 38 0.99 17.52 7.08
N ASN A 39 1.72 17.73 5.99
CA ASN A 39 2.41 18.97 5.64
C ASN A 39 1.62 19.85 4.65
N GLY A 40 0.50 19.36 4.11
CA GLY A 40 -0.27 20.08 3.10
C GLY A 40 0.08 19.72 1.66
N GLU A 41 0.91 18.70 1.44
CA GLU A 41 1.34 18.27 0.11
C GLU A 41 0.42 17.17 -0.46
N LYS A 42 0.21 17.22 -1.79
CA LYS A 42 -0.58 16.19 -2.46
C LYS A 42 0.12 14.83 -2.40
N CYS A 43 -0.57 13.81 -1.91
CA CYS A 43 -0.05 12.45 -1.84
C CYS A 43 -1.17 11.43 -2.00
N LEU A 44 -0.83 10.17 -2.31
CA LEU A 44 -1.79 9.08 -2.23
C LEU A 44 -1.73 8.50 -0.82
N LEU A 45 -2.77 8.74 -0.01
CA LEU A 45 -2.83 8.18 1.34
C LEU A 45 -3.23 6.72 1.30
N VAL A 46 -2.47 5.92 2.03
CA VAL A 46 -2.64 4.48 2.07
C VAL A 46 -2.62 3.97 3.50
N VAL A 47 -3.31 2.85 3.73
CA VAL A 47 -3.43 2.21 5.03
C VAL A 47 -3.16 0.72 4.90
N LYS A 48 -2.58 0.13 5.93
CA LYS A 48 -2.40 -1.32 6.05
C LYS A 48 -2.57 -1.75 7.48
N ASN A 49 -2.97 -3.00 7.69
CA ASN A 49 -2.90 -3.67 8.99
C ASN A 49 -1.89 -4.82 8.90
N GLY A 50 -0.78 -4.71 9.62
CA GLY A 50 0.33 -5.66 9.56
C GLY A 50 0.64 -6.25 10.93
N LEU A 51 1.26 -7.43 10.95
CA LEU A 51 1.52 -8.18 12.18
C LEU A 51 2.43 -7.43 13.17
N ALA A 52 3.45 -6.74 12.67
CA ALA A 52 4.48 -6.11 13.51
C ALA A 52 4.09 -4.71 13.97
N THR A 53 3.40 -3.94 13.11
CA THR A 53 3.10 -2.53 13.39
C THR A 53 1.60 -2.23 13.53
N GLY A 54 0.74 -3.23 13.36
CA GLY A 54 -0.72 -3.05 13.39
C GLY A 54 -1.20 -2.16 12.25
N THR A 55 -2.19 -1.31 12.54
CA THR A 55 -2.75 -0.36 11.56
C THR A 55 -1.89 0.89 11.45
N THR A 56 -1.36 1.17 10.26
CA THR A 56 -0.56 2.37 9.96
C THR A 56 -1.04 3.05 8.70
N ILE A 57 -0.78 4.36 8.61
CA ILE A 57 -1.05 5.20 7.44
C ILE A 57 0.27 5.69 6.87
N GLY A 58 0.37 5.72 5.55
CA GLY A 58 1.53 6.19 4.81
C GLY A 58 1.15 6.98 3.57
N CYS A 59 2.17 7.50 2.90
CA CYS A 59 2.06 8.23 1.65
C CYS A 59 2.75 7.41 0.55
N ALA A 60 1.97 6.91 -0.41
CA ALA A 60 2.52 6.21 -1.55
C ALA A 60 3.15 7.20 -2.54
N SER A 61 4.34 6.85 -3.04
CA SER A 61 5.00 7.59 -4.09
C SER A 61 4.19 7.47 -5.38
N GLY A 62 3.93 8.56 -6.09
CA GLY A 62 3.28 8.52 -7.41
C GLY A 62 4.16 7.93 -8.53
N MET A 63 5.34 7.39 -8.21
CA MET A 63 6.29 6.84 -9.17
C MET A 63 6.54 5.37 -8.90
N GLU A 64 6.41 4.54 -9.93
CA GLU A 64 6.82 3.14 -9.88
C GLU A 64 8.32 3.03 -10.06
N SER A 65 8.96 2.28 -9.15
CA SER A 65 10.34 1.85 -9.30
C SER A 65 10.41 0.53 -10.06
N PHE A 66 11.40 0.40 -10.93
CA PHE A 66 11.67 -0.84 -11.66
C PHE A 66 13.02 -1.39 -11.24
N THR A 67 13.03 -2.46 -10.45
CA THR A 67 14.28 -3.15 -10.11
C THR A 67 14.55 -4.22 -11.15
N ARG A 68 15.69 -4.13 -11.82
CA ARG A 68 16.15 -5.14 -12.78
C ARG A 68 17.24 -6.00 -12.15
N VAL A 69 16.94 -7.28 -11.94
CA VAL A 69 17.94 -8.26 -11.49
C VAL A 69 18.45 -9.03 -12.70
N TYR A 70 19.76 -8.91 -12.96
CA TYR A 70 20.46 -9.64 -14.01
C TYR A 70 20.99 -10.96 -13.43
N THR A 71 20.28 -12.06 -13.65
CA THR A 71 20.76 -13.40 -13.28
C THR A 71 21.38 -14.08 -14.50
N GLY A 72 22.70 -13.96 -14.68
CA GLY A 72 23.44 -14.63 -15.76
C GLY A 72 23.13 -14.12 -17.17
N ARG A 73 23.45 -14.92 -18.21
CA ARG A 73 23.53 -14.47 -19.61
C ARG A 73 22.21 -14.04 -20.27
N ASP A 74 21.03 -14.46 -19.81
CA ASP A 74 19.78 -14.17 -20.55
C ASP A 74 18.51 -13.92 -19.72
N HIS A 75 18.56 -14.01 -18.38
CA HIS A 75 17.33 -13.87 -17.57
C HIS A 75 17.26 -12.50 -16.91
N LYS A 76 16.51 -11.58 -17.54
CA LYS A 76 16.12 -10.29 -16.98
C LYS A 76 14.87 -10.46 -16.11
N LYS A 77 15.02 -10.39 -14.79
CA LYS A 77 13.86 -10.25 -13.88
C LYS A 77 13.61 -8.77 -13.64
N THR A 78 12.39 -8.31 -13.90
CA THR A 78 11.97 -6.92 -13.61
C THR A 78 10.90 -6.99 -12.53
N SER A 79 11.15 -6.42 -11.34
CA SER A 79 10.09 -6.14 -10.37
C SER A 79 9.60 -4.71 -10.57
N ILE A 80 8.29 -4.52 -10.41
CA ILE A 80 7.65 -3.21 -10.35
C ILE A 80 7.31 -2.99 -8.88
N GLU A 81 7.78 -1.90 -8.30
CA GLU A 81 7.63 -1.60 -6.89
C GLU A 81 7.11 -0.18 -6.70
N LEU A 82 6.27 0.03 -5.70
CA LEU A 82 5.83 1.36 -5.27
C LEU A 82 6.40 1.62 -3.88
N ALA A 83 7.00 2.78 -3.68
CA ALA A 83 7.48 3.16 -2.36
C ALA A 83 6.34 3.77 -1.53
N VAL A 84 6.31 3.46 -0.24
CA VAL A 84 5.47 4.13 0.74
C VAL A 84 6.35 4.70 1.85
N LEU A 85 6.15 5.98 2.11
CA LEU A 85 6.77 6.69 3.22
C LEU A 85 5.80 6.76 4.41
N PRO A 86 6.30 6.83 5.64
CA PRO A 86 5.48 7.11 6.81
C PRO A 86 4.72 8.42 6.66
N TYR A 87 3.48 8.48 7.14
CA TYR A 87 2.64 9.67 7.06
C TYR A 87 3.26 10.92 7.70
N GLY A 88 4.08 10.77 8.75
CA GLY A 88 4.84 11.87 9.31
C GLY A 88 5.97 11.43 10.23
N ARG A 89 6.89 12.36 10.54
CA ARG A 89 8.08 12.06 11.36
C ARG A 89 7.77 11.58 12.77
N ARG A 90 6.59 11.90 13.30
CA ARG A 90 6.18 11.54 14.68
C ARG A 90 5.37 10.25 14.75
N THR A 91 5.07 9.62 13.62
CA THR A 91 4.12 8.50 13.57
C THR A 91 4.77 7.12 13.64
N GLY A 92 6.10 7.05 13.71
CA GLY A 92 6.84 5.81 13.54
C GLY A 92 6.84 5.33 12.08
N PRO A 93 7.43 4.16 11.81
CA PRO A 93 7.54 3.63 10.45
C PRO A 93 6.17 3.20 9.91
N PHE A 94 6.01 3.19 8.58
CA PHE A 94 4.81 2.63 7.95
C PHE A 94 4.74 1.11 8.12
N SER A 95 5.89 0.42 8.04
CA SER A 95 5.98 -1.03 8.24
C SER A 95 7.25 -1.40 9.00
N ALA A 96 7.31 -2.65 9.47
CA ALA A 96 8.49 -3.25 10.06
C ALA A 96 8.64 -4.72 9.62
N PRO A 97 9.81 -5.36 9.85
CA PRO A 97 9.97 -6.79 9.62
C PRO A 97 8.85 -7.59 10.29
N GLY A 98 8.14 -8.40 9.50
CA GLY A 98 6.94 -9.13 9.92
C GLY A 98 5.64 -8.63 9.25
N ASP A 99 5.62 -7.40 8.69
CA ASP A 99 4.46 -6.90 7.94
C ASP A 99 4.41 -7.40 6.47
N SER A 100 5.44 -8.09 5.99
CA SER A 100 5.49 -8.66 4.64
C SER A 100 4.25 -9.52 4.34
N GLY A 101 3.67 -9.33 3.15
CA GLY A 101 2.42 -9.99 2.76
C GLY A 101 1.15 -9.22 3.13
N SER A 102 1.24 -8.16 3.94
CA SER A 102 0.08 -7.31 4.23
C SER A 102 -0.37 -6.57 2.96
N ILE A 103 -1.68 -6.53 2.73
CA ILE A 103 -2.30 -5.72 1.68
C ILE A 103 -2.30 -4.26 2.13
N VAL A 104 -1.99 -3.37 1.19
CA VAL A 104 -2.07 -1.92 1.35
C VAL A 104 -3.27 -1.41 0.57
N LEU A 105 -4.16 -0.72 1.29
CA LEU A 105 -5.40 -0.17 0.76
C LEU A 105 -5.30 1.34 0.62
N THR A 106 -6.03 1.92 -0.33
CA THR A 106 -6.42 3.33 -0.30
C THR A 106 -7.46 3.56 0.79
N LEU A 107 -7.67 4.82 1.17
CA LEU A 107 -8.60 5.17 2.26
C LEU A 107 -10.07 4.80 1.98
N ASP A 108 -10.43 4.56 0.72
CA ASP A 108 -11.74 4.10 0.26
C ASP A 108 -11.84 2.57 0.09
N GLY A 109 -10.80 1.81 0.46
CA GLY A 109 -10.82 0.34 0.45
C GLY A 109 -10.25 -0.30 -0.82
N GLY A 110 -9.81 0.50 -1.80
CA GLY A 110 -9.15 -0.03 -3.00
C GLY A 110 -7.82 -0.71 -2.66
N SER A 111 -7.64 -1.96 -3.10
CA SER A 111 -6.39 -2.71 -2.98
C SER A 111 -5.35 -2.15 -3.93
N LEU A 112 -4.38 -1.45 -3.35
CA LEU A 112 -3.30 -0.84 -4.10
C LEU A 112 -2.26 -1.90 -4.46
N ARG A 113 -1.61 -2.46 -3.43
CA ARG A 113 -0.43 -3.33 -3.54
C ARG A 113 -0.20 -4.17 -2.29
N MET A 114 0.69 -5.15 -2.36
CA MET A 114 1.11 -5.97 -1.22
C MET A 114 2.54 -5.65 -0.79
N ILE A 115 2.81 -5.62 0.52
CA ILE A 115 4.15 -5.37 1.07
C ILE A 115 5.08 -6.54 0.72
N THR A 116 6.21 -6.25 0.07
CA THR A 116 7.25 -7.24 -0.23
C THR A 116 8.56 -6.98 0.49
N GLY A 117 8.82 -5.73 0.89
CA GLY A 117 10.03 -5.41 1.62
C GLY A 117 10.09 -3.98 2.09
N GLY A 118 11.28 -3.61 2.55
CA GLY A 118 11.54 -2.30 3.10
C GLY A 118 13.02 -1.98 3.18
N ALA A 119 13.34 -0.69 3.22
CA ALA A 119 14.68 -0.19 3.49
C ALA A 119 14.62 0.98 4.50
N GLY A 120 15.72 1.21 5.22
CA GLY A 120 15.81 2.27 6.24
C GLY A 120 16.80 1.92 7.33
N ASN A 121 17.09 2.87 8.21
CA ASN A 121 17.93 2.64 9.39
C ASN A 121 17.21 3.12 10.65
N THR A 122 17.52 2.47 11.76
CA THR A 122 17.02 2.69 13.13
C THR A 122 15.62 2.14 13.40
N TYR A 123 15.57 0.96 14.04
CA TYR A 123 14.42 0.38 14.73
C TYR A 123 13.11 0.16 13.92
N GLY A 124 13.11 0.42 12.60
CA GLY A 124 11.98 0.22 11.68
C GLY A 124 12.36 0.43 10.20
N THR A 125 11.37 0.35 9.31
CA THR A 125 11.52 0.61 7.87
C THR A 125 11.09 2.05 7.53
N ASP A 126 12.01 2.82 6.93
CA ASP A 126 11.74 4.21 6.50
C ASP A 126 11.06 4.29 5.13
N VAL A 127 11.28 3.28 4.29
CA VAL A 127 10.68 3.16 2.94
C VAL A 127 10.16 1.75 2.77
N THR A 128 8.86 1.60 2.59
CA THR A 128 8.22 0.30 2.34
C THR A 128 8.03 0.09 0.84
N TYR A 129 8.33 -1.09 0.33
CA TYR A 129 8.19 -1.44 -1.08
C TYR A 129 7.01 -2.39 -1.29
N LEU A 130 6.19 -2.06 -2.28
CA LEU A 130 4.96 -2.77 -2.58
C LEU A 130 4.92 -3.33 -4.01
N THR A 131 4.48 -4.57 -4.15
CA THR A 131 4.24 -5.24 -5.44
C THR A 131 2.79 -5.06 -5.91
N PRO A 132 2.55 -4.82 -7.23
CA PRO A 132 1.22 -4.55 -7.76
C PRO A 132 0.17 -5.61 -7.38
N TYR A 133 -0.94 -5.20 -6.76
CA TYR A 133 -2.00 -6.15 -6.40
C TYR A 133 -2.74 -6.69 -7.62
N TRP A 134 -2.92 -5.88 -8.66
CA TRP A 134 -3.52 -6.33 -9.93
C TRP A 134 -2.83 -7.57 -10.49
N TYR A 135 -1.49 -7.60 -10.44
CA TYR A 135 -0.70 -8.72 -10.92
C TYR A 135 -0.86 -9.95 -10.02
N ILE A 136 -0.87 -9.74 -8.70
CA ILE A 136 -1.07 -10.81 -7.73
C ILE A 136 -2.45 -11.44 -7.91
N GLU A 137 -3.50 -10.63 -8.07
CA GLU A 137 -4.86 -11.11 -8.32
C GLU A 137 -4.96 -11.90 -9.62
N GLU A 138 -4.35 -11.43 -10.72
CA GLU A 138 -4.31 -12.17 -11.98
C GLU A 138 -3.64 -13.54 -11.82
N GLU A 139 -2.52 -13.63 -11.09
CA GLU A 139 -1.85 -14.90 -10.82
C GLU A 139 -2.67 -15.83 -9.92
N ILE A 140 -3.36 -15.29 -8.91
CA ILE A 140 -4.28 -16.08 -8.05
C ILE A 140 -5.41 -16.65 -8.90
N LYS A 141 -6.07 -15.82 -9.72
CA LYS A 141 -7.20 -16.24 -10.56
C LYS A 141 -6.83 -17.24 -11.65
N LYS A 142 -5.57 -17.27 -12.09
CA LYS A 142 -5.08 -18.34 -13.00
C LYS A 142 -5.11 -19.72 -12.35
N VAL A 143 -4.87 -19.78 -11.04
CA VAL A 143 -4.84 -21.04 -10.27
C VAL A 143 -6.21 -21.36 -9.67
N LEU A 144 -6.94 -20.32 -9.25
CA LEU A 144 -8.25 -20.40 -8.60
C LEU A 144 -9.25 -19.47 -9.32
N PRO A 145 -9.82 -19.87 -10.47
CA PRO A 145 -10.66 -18.99 -11.28
C PRO A 145 -11.92 -18.49 -10.57
N ASP A 146 -12.46 -19.31 -9.67
CA ASP A 146 -13.74 -19.08 -8.99
C ASP A 146 -13.56 -18.51 -7.57
N CYS A 147 -12.35 -18.08 -7.18
CA CYS A 147 -12.15 -17.50 -5.85
C CYS A 147 -12.81 -16.12 -5.74
N ASP A 148 -13.50 -15.89 -4.62
CA ASP A 148 -13.89 -14.55 -4.20
C ASP A 148 -12.80 -13.98 -3.27
N LEU A 149 -12.21 -12.85 -3.68
CA LEU A 149 -11.13 -12.18 -2.94
C LEU A 149 -11.63 -11.00 -2.11
N TYR A 150 -12.90 -10.63 -2.25
CA TYR A 150 -13.48 -9.42 -1.68
C TYR A 150 -14.79 -9.67 -0.96
N GLU A 151 -15.00 -10.91 -0.51
CA GLU A 151 -16.17 -11.29 0.26
C GLU A 151 -16.33 -10.34 1.47
N VAL A 152 -17.54 -9.79 1.59
CA VAL A 152 -17.90 -8.92 2.71
C VAL A 152 -18.24 -9.83 3.88
N VAL A 153 -17.46 -9.74 4.95
CA VAL A 153 -17.73 -10.48 6.18
C VAL A 153 -18.77 -9.70 6.97
N GLU A 154 -19.97 -10.31 7.14
CA GLU A 154 -21.06 -9.79 7.99
C GLU A 154 -20.74 -9.85 9.50
#